data_AF-A0A8H2ZII4-F1
#
_entry.id   AF-A0A8H2ZII4-F1
#
_cell.length_a   1.000
_cell.length_b   1.000
_cell.length_c   1.000
_cell.angle_alpha   90.00
_cell.angle_beta   90.00
_cell.angle_gamma   90.00
#
_symmetry.space_group_name_H-M   'P 1'
#
loop_
_entity.id
_entity.type
_entity.pdbx_description
1 polymer ?
#
loop_
_entity_poly.entity_id
_entity_poly.type
_entity_poly.pdbx_seq_one_letter_code
_entity_poly.pdbx_strand_id
1 'polypeptide(L)'
;MAHFVVFTLESWLFVKMFAHRKVRLPIGYNNLQLWGYYYNPLAQPMDIELGNNVGSIGETSDIIQVDKYILGVVVCTLLVAIGSEFMQSILTRGARTFDLLDILCNASGSGLGIYIAYITET
;
A
#
# COMPACT_ATOMS: atom_id res chain seq x y z
N MET A 1 -8.72 -16.52 -15.28
CA MET A 1 -7.87 -17.48 -14.51
C MET A 1 -6.42 -17.03 -14.38
N ALA A 2 -5.71 -16.69 -15.47
CA ALA A 2 -4.33 -16.20 -15.35
C ALA A 2 -4.22 -14.94 -14.46
N HIS A 3 -5.10 -13.97 -14.67
CA HIS A 3 -5.15 -12.75 -13.86
C HIS A 3 -5.36 -13.04 -12.36
N PHE A 4 -6.29 -13.92 -12.00
CA PHE A 4 -6.50 -14.35 -10.62
C PHE A 4 -5.20 -14.81 -9.95
N VAL A 5 -4.47 -15.72 -10.61
CA VAL A 5 -3.22 -16.29 -10.07
C VAL A 5 -2.13 -15.22 -9.95
N VAL A 6 -1.98 -14.38 -10.98
CA VAL A 6 -1.00 -13.28 -10.98
C VAL A 6 -1.28 -12.30 -9.83
N PHE A 7 -2.52 -11.81 -9.72
CA PHE A 7 -2.91 -10.90 -8.65
C PHE A 7 -2.80 -11.52 -7.25
N THR A 8 -3.02 -12.84 -7.13
CA THR A 8 -2.79 -13.58 -5.87
C THR A 8 -1.30 -13.58 -5.50
N LEU A 9 -0.41 -13.87 -6.45
CA LEU A 9 1.02 -13.89 -6.20
C LEU A 9 1.57 -12.49 -5.94
N GLU A 10 1.14 -11.49 -6.72
CA GLU A 10 1.56 -10.09 -6.56
C GLU A 10 1.16 -9.54 -5.19
N SER A 11 -0.09 -9.74 -4.76
CA SER A 11 -0.55 -9.23 -3.47
C SER A 11 0.10 -9.96 -2.29
N TRP A 12 0.36 -11.27 -2.43
CA TRP A 12 1.12 -12.05 -1.45
C TRP A 12 2.57 -11.54 -1.31
N LEU A 13 3.26 -11.34 -2.43
CA LEU A 13 4.63 -10.80 -2.46
C LEU A 13 4.69 -9.37 -1.93
N PHE A 14 3.70 -8.54 -2.26
CA PHE A 14 3.61 -7.16 -1.79
C PHE A 14 3.57 -7.10 -0.26
N VAL A 15 2.75 -7.94 0.38
CA VAL A 15 2.69 -8.00 1.86
C VAL A 15 4.01 -8.53 2.45
N LYS A 16 4.63 -9.50 1.79
CA LYS A 16 5.93 -10.09 2.19
C LYS A 16 7.11 -9.10 2.10
N MET A 17 7.01 -8.09 1.24
CA MET A 17 8.03 -7.04 1.12
C MET A 17 8.19 -6.22 2.41
N PHE A 18 7.14 -6.14 3.25
CA PHE A 18 7.18 -5.38 4.49
C PHE A 18 7.68 -6.25 5.66
N ALA A 19 8.89 -5.93 6.13
CA ALA A 19 9.51 -6.60 7.29
C ALA A 19 8.72 -6.40 8.60
N HIS A 20 8.09 -5.24 8.79
CA HIS A 20 7.31 -4.93 9.99
C HIS A 20 5.81 -4.96 9.71
N ARG A 21 5.03 -5.45 10.69
CA ARG A 21 3.55 -5.50 10.60
C ARG A 21 2.91 -4.11 10.52
N LYS A 22 3.52 -3.12 11.17
CA LYS A 22 3.08 -1.73 11.14
C LYS A 22 4.02 -0.93 10.26
N VAL A 23 3.49 -0.33 9.21
CA VAL A 23 4.21 0.56 8.31
C VAL A 23 3.94 1.99 8.78
N ARG A 24 5.01 2.74 9.03
CA ARG A 24 4.91 4.18 9.34
C ARG A 24 4.74 4.92 8.01
N LEU A 25 3.59 5.54 7.80
CA LEU A 25 3.35 6.35 6.61
C LEU A 25 3.59 7.82 6.97
N PRO A 26 4.53 8.51 6.28
CA PRO A 26 4.66 9.96 6.41
C PRO A 26 3.54 10.63 5.60
N ILE A 27 2.29 10.51 6.04
CA ILE A 27 1.18 11.27 5.47
C ILE A 27 1.21 12.66 6.11
N GLY A 28 2.09 13.51 5.59
CA GLY A 28 2.03 14.95 5.86
C GLY A 28 0.80 15.52 5.15
N TYR A 29 -0.14 16.07 5.91
CA TYR A 29 -1.40 16.65 5.44
C TYR A 29 -1.24 17.99 4.69
N ASN A 30 -0.16 18.16 3.92
CA ASN A 30 0.06 19.37 3.13
C ASN A 30 0.06 19.01 1.65
N ASN A 31 -1.03 19.39 0.96
CA ASN A 31 -1.32 19.20 -0.47
C ASN A 31 -0.30 19.83 -1.46
N LEU A 32 0.94 20.11 -1.06
CA LEU A 32 1.92 20.81 -1.90
C LEU A 32 3.39 20.42 -1.66
N GLN A 33 3.68 19.20 -1.20
CA GLN A 33 5.06 18.73 -1.01
C GLN A 33 5.39 17.41 -1.73
N LEU A 34 4.54 17.00 -2.68
CA LEU A 34 4.64 15.71 -3.36
C LEU A 34 5.72 15.63 -4.45
N TRP A 35 6.66 16.58 -4.54
CA TRP A 35 7.65 16.60 -5.63
C TRP A 35 9.09 16.91 -5.25
N GLY A 36 9.45 16.85 -3.97
CA GLY A 36 10.84 17.05 -3.64
C GLY A 36 11.13 16.95 -2.17
N TYR A 37 11.26 15.73 -1.65
CA TYR A 37 12.28 15.49 -0.64
C TYR A 37 12.75 14.05 -0.76
N TYR A 38 14.04 13.94 -1.09
CA TYR A 38 14.77 12.72 -1.36
C TYR A 38 14.52 11.65 -0.28
N TYR A 39 14.11 10.45 -0.70
CA TYR A 39 14.36 9.24 0.08
C TYR A 39 15.88 9.04 0.12
N ASN A 40 16.51 9.46 1.22
CA ASN A 40 17.90 9.16 1.50
C ASN A 40 17.96 7.84 2.31
N PRO A 41 18.47 6.73 1.75
CA PRO A 41 18.45 5.41 2.41
C PRO A 41 19.40 5.27 3.61
N LEU A 42 20.07 6.35 4.02
CA LEU A 42 21.12 6.38 5.04
C LEU A 42 20.73 7.12 6.33
N ALA A 43 19.47 7.54 6.49
CA ALA A 43 19.02 8.12 7.75
C ALA A 43 18.93 7.02 8.82
N GLN A 44 19.92 7.00 9.72
CA GLN A 44 19.97 6.12 10.88
C GLN A 44 18.70 6.25 11.74
N PRO A 45 18.27 5.19 12.45
CA PRO A 45 17.16 5.32 13.40
C PRO A 45 17.51 6.39 14.42
N MET A 46 16.67 7.42 14.50
CA MET A 46 16.83 8.49 15.47
C MET A 46 16.42 7.95 16.85
N ASP A 47 17.40 7.71 17.71
CA ASP A 47 17.20 7.36 19.10
C ASP A 47 16.69 8.60 19.83
N ILE A 48 15.44 8.60 20.28
CA ILE A 48 14.89 9.70 21.07
C ILE A 48 15.10 9.38 22.55
N GLU A 49 16.14 9.99 23.12
CA GLU A 49 16.32 10.10 24.57
C GLU A 49 15.08 10.77 25.18
N LEU A 50 14.48 10.09 26.15
CA LEU A 50 13.32 10.54 26.91
C LEU A 50 13.73 11.65 27.88
N GLY A 51 13.92 12.87 27.36
CA GLY A 51 14.18 14.08 28.15
C GLY A 51 12.89 14.75 28.59
N ASN A 52 12.55 14.59 29.88
CA ASN A 52 11.56 15.41 30.59
C ASN A 52 11.86 16.90 30.41
N ASN A 53 10.87 17.71 29.99
CA ASN A 53 10.31 18.85 30.73
C ASN A 53 9.51 19.82 29.82
N VAL A 54 8.30 20.14 30.31
CA VAL A 54 7.61 21.45 30.24
C VAL A 54 7.36 22.08 28.85
N GLY A 55 6.10 22.00 28.44
CA GLY A 55 5.35 23.09 27.82
C GLY A 55 5.75 23.51 26.41
N SER A 56 4.99 23.06 25.41
CA SER A 56 4.60 23.91 24.28
C SER A 56 3.47 23.26 23.49
N ILE A 57 2.50 24.09 23.10
CA ILE A 57 1.49 23.80 22.09
C ILE A 57 2.25 23.55 20.79
N GLY A 58 2.51 22.28 20.47
CA GLY A 58 3.41 21.90 19.38
C GLY A 58 2.94 20.58 18.79
N GLU A 59 2.69 20.62 17.50
CA GLU A 59 2.26 19.53 16.63
C GLU A 59 2.92 18.20 17.02
N THR A 60 2.19 17.35 17.74
CA THR A 60 2.43 15.91 17.68
C THR A 60 2.18 15.53 16.24
N SER A 61 3.27 15.39 15.49
CA SER A 61 3.29 14.67 14.22
C SER A 61 2.90 13.23 14.55
N ASP A 62 1.59 13.00 14.63
CA ASP A 62 1.00 11.70 14.88
C ASP A 62 1.49 10.79 13.76
N ILE A 63 2.50 9.98 14.07
CA ILE A 63 3.05 9.01 13.14
C ILE A 63 1.94 7.97 12.93
N ILE A 64 1.17 8.13 11.86
CA ILE A 64 0.10 7.20 11.50
C ILE A 64 0.73 5.85 11.17
N GLN A 65 0.52 4.89 12.05
CA GLN A 65 0.93 3.50 11.85
C GLN A 65 -0.23 2.75 11.19
N VAL A 66 -0.02 2.27 9.97
CA VAL A 66 -1.00 1.47 9.24
C VAL A 66 -0.53 0.04 9.16
N ASP A 67 -1.45 -0.91 9.35
CA ASP A 67 -1.13 -2.33 9.20
C ASP A 67 -0.86 -2.65 7.71
N LYS A 68 0.23 -3.39 7.44
CA LYS A 68 0.60 -3.78 6.08
C LYS A 68 -0.48 -4.54 5.33
N TYR A 69 -1.37 -5.25 6.02
CA TYR A 69 -2.51 -5.93 5.40
C TYR A 69 -3.56 -4.93 4.90
N ILE A 70 -3.83 -3.86 5.65
CA ILE A 70 -4.72 -2.78 5.22
C ILE A 70 -4.12 -2.05 4.02
N LEU A 71 -2.81 -1.78 4.06
CA LEU A 71 -2.09 -1.21 2.92
C LEU A 71 -2.20 -2.12 1.68
N GLY A 72 -2.01 -3.43 1.86
CA GLY A 72 -2.18 -4.43 0.81
C GLY A 72 -3.59 -4.44 0.22
N VAL A 73 -4.63 -4.37 1.06
CA VAL A 73 -6.02 -4.28 0.57
C VAL A 73 -6.19 -3.02 -0.27
N VAL A 74 -5.85 -1.84 0.26
CA VAL A 74 -6.05 -0.58 -0.46
C VAL A 74 -5.27 -0.56 -1.77
N VAL A 75 -3.99 -0.93 -1.76
CA VAL A 75 -3.15 -0.90 -2.96
C VAL A 75 -3.57 -1.99 -3.94
N CYS A 76 -3.55 -3.27 -3.55
CA CYS A 76 -3.74 -4.37 -4.48
C CYS A 76 -5.21 -4.51 -4.94
N THR A 77 -6.18 -4.38 -4.03
CA THR A 77 -7.60 -4.60 -4.39
C THR A 77 -8.32 -3.35 -4.92
N LEU A 78 -8.02 -2.15 -4.41
CA LEU A 78 -8.72 -0.94 -4.88
C LEU A 78 -7.97 -0.26 -6.02
N LEU A 79 -6.66 -0.06 -5.89
CA LEU A 79 -5.90 0.66 -6.91
C LEU A 79 -5.50 -0.23 -8.08
N VAL A 80 -4.84 -1.37 -7.82
CA VAL A 80 -4.28 -2.19 -8.89
C VAL A 80 -5.36 -3.01 -9.61
N ALA A 81 -6.28 -3.65 -8.90
CA ALA A 81 -7.32 -4.48 -9.54
C ALA A 81 -8.32 -3.68 -10.39
N ILE A 82 -8.69 -2.46 -9.98
CA ILE A 82 -9.54 -1.56 -10.77
C ILE A 82 -8.71 -0.86 -11.85
N GLY A 83 -7.53 -0.37 -11.46
CA GLY A 83 -6.62 0.37 -12.34
C GLY A 83 -6.10 -0.47 -13.50
N SER A 84 -5.95 -1.79 -13.33
CA SER A 84 -5.51 -2.68 -14.40
C SER A 84 -6.50 -2.71 -15.55
N GLU A 85 -7.82 -2.71 -15.29
CA GLU A 85 -8.83 -2.70 -16.35
C GLU A 85 -8.97 -1.32 -17.00
N PHE A 86 -8.84 -0.26 -16.20
CA PHE A 86 -8.78 1.11 -16.73
C PHE A 86 -7.57 1.29 -17.68
N MET A 87 -6.39 0.85 -17.26
CA MET A 87 -5.16 0.93 -18.04
C MET A 87 -5.27 0.09 -19.33
N GLN A 88 -5.82 -1.11 -19.25
CA GLN A 88 -6.02 -1.97 -20.43
C GLN A 88 -6.99 -1.34 -21.44
N SER A 89 -8.06 -0.69 -20.99
CA SER A 89 -9.00 0.02 -21.88
C SER A 89 -8.34 1.22 -22.58
N ILE A 90 -7.50 1.98 -21.87
CA ILE A 90 -6.72 3.09 -22.43
C ILE A 90 -5.70 2.58 -23.47
N LEU A 91 -4.88 1.58 -23.10
CA LEU A 91 -3.80 1.08 -23.95
C LEU A 91 -4.32 0.41 -25.23
N THR A 92 -5.50 -0.21 -25.15
CA THR A 92 -6.17 -0.82 -26.32
C THR A 92 -6.98 0.17 -27.14
N ARG A 93 -6.93 1.48 -26.82
CA ARG A 93 -7.69 2.55 -27.49
C ARG A 93 -9.19 2.26 -27.54
N GLY A 94 -9.74 1.69 -26.46
CA GLY A 94 -11.15 1.34 -26.35
C GLY A 94 -11.55 0.05 -27.08
N ALA A 95 -10.61 -0.73 -27.62
CA ALA A 95 -10.92 -2.04 -28.19
C ALA A 95 -11.32 -3.06 -27.11
N ARG A 96 -10.78 -2.94 -25.89
CA ARG A 96 -11.21 -3.74 -24.74
C ARG A 96 -12.23 -2.98 -23.89
N THR A 97 -13.39 -3.58 -23.69
CA THR A 97 -14.46 -3.07 -22.82
C THR A 97 -14.11 -3.26 -21.35
N PHE A 98 -14.58 -2.34 -20.52
CA PHE A 98 -14.44 -2.45 -19.07
C PHE A 98 -15.32 -3.59 -18.55
N ASP A 99 -14.69 -4.69 -18.11
CA ASP A 99 -15.39 -5.87 -17.61
C ASP A 99 -15.34 -5.92 -16.07
N LEU A 100 -16.51 -5.84 -15.45
CA LEU A 100 -16.66 -5.96 -14.00
C LEU A 100 -16.25 -7.33 -13.47
N LEU A 101 -16.38 -8.39 -14.26
CA LEU A 101 -15.98 -9.74 -13.87
C LEU A 101 -14.46 -9.84 -13.77
N ASP A 102 -13.72 -9.17 -14.64
CA ASP A 102 -12.26 -9.13 -14.58
C ASP A 102 -11.78 -8.36 -13.35
N ILE A 103 -12.44 -7.25 -13.01
CA ILE A 103 -12.14 -6.50 -11.77
C ILE A 103 -12.42 -7.36 -10.53
N LEU A 104 -13.56 -8.04 -10.48
CA LEU A 104 -13.90 -8.94 -9.37
C LEU A 104 -12.91 -10.12 -9.29
N CYS A 105 -12.45 -10.63 -10.43
CA CYS A 105 -11.44 -11.68 -10.48
C CYS A 105 -10.09 -11.18 -9.94
N ASN A 106 -9.64 -9.99 -10.35
CA ASN A 106 -8.39 -9.37 -9.89
C ASN A 106 -8.45 -9.03 -8.39
N ALA A 107 -9.58 -8.50 -7.92
CA ALA A 107 -9.81 -8.15 -6.53
C ALA A 107 -9.89 -9.39 -5.63
N SER A 108 -10.58 -10.46 -6.06
CA SER A 108 -10.65 -11.71 -5.31
C SER A 108 -9.30 -12.44 -5.25
N GLY A 109 -8.53 -12.45 -6.34
CA GLY A 109 -7.15 -12.96 -6.34
C GLY A 109 -6.26 -12.17 -5.37
N SER A 110 -6.31 -10.84 -5.44
CA SER A 110 -5.59 -9.97 -4.52
C SER A 110 -5.94 -10.24 -3.06
N GLY A 111 -7.23 -10.38 -2.75
CA GLY A 111 -7.71 -10.70 -1.40
C GLY A 111 -7.21 -12.06 -0.91
N LEU A 112 -7.22 -13.08 -1.78
CA LEU A 112 -6.68 -14.40 -1.45
C LEU A 112 -5.18 -14.34 -1.15
N GLY A 113 -4.38 -13.61 -1.93
CA GLY A 113 -2.94 -13.49 -1.69
C GLY A 113 -2.60 -12.78 -0.39
N ILE A 114 -3.35 -11.72 -0.03
CA ILE A 114 -3.22 -11.03 1.26
C ILE A 114 -3.61 -11.96 2.40
N TYR A 115 -4.69 -12.74 2.23
CA TYR A 115 -5.12 -13.72 3.22
C TYR A 115 -4.07 -14.82 3.44
N ILE A 116 -3.48 -15.34 2.36
CA ILE A 116 -2.37 -16.31 2.44
C ILE A 116 -1.17 -15.70 3.19
N ALA A 117 -0.84 -14.43 2.92
CA ALA A 117 0.23 -13.75 3.64
C ALA A 117 -0.08 -13.64 5.14
N TYR A 118 -1.33 -13.28 5.48
CA TYR A 118 -1.80 -13.15 6.86
C TYR A 118 -1.64 -14.47 7.63
N ILE A 119 -2.13 -15.58 7.09
CA ILE A 119 -2.04 -16.89 7.77
C ILE A 119 -0.60 -17.42 7.87
N THR A 120 0.27 -17.06 6.91
CA THR A 120 1.66 -17.54 6.89
C THR A 120 2.53 -16.78 7.88
N GLU A 121 2.12 -15.59 8.31
CA GLU A 121 2.86 -14.71 9.21
C GLU A 121 2.26 -14.59 10.61
N THR A 122 1.09 -15.19 10.82
CA THR A 122 0.45 -15.32 12.13
C THR A 122 0.93 -16.60 12.80
#